data_AF-A0A8I0WAH9-F1
#
_entry.id   AF-A0A8I0WAH9-F1
#
_cell.length_a   1.000
_cell.length_b   1.000
_cell.length_c   1.000
_cell.angle_alpha   90.00
_cell.angle_beta   90.00
_cell.angle_gamma   90.00
#
_symmetry.space_group_name_H-M   'P 1'
#
loop_
_entity.id
_entity.type
_entity.pdbx_description
1 polymer ?
#
loop_
_entity_poly.entity_id
_entity_poly.type
_entity_poly.pdbx_seq_one_letter_code
_entity_poly.pdbx_strand_id
1 'polypeptide(L)'
;MQKAFRNVLVIAIIGVIIFGVFSYINGNGNTPKQLSYSQFVEKLDKGDLKTLEIQPEQNVYLVSGKTKNDEDYSSTILYNNEKDLQQI
;
A
#
# COMPACT_ATOMS: atom_id res chain seq x y z
N MET A 1 10.94 45.07 5.26
CA MET A 1 11.28 44.27 4.05
C MET A 1 12.13 43.03 4.36
N GLN A 2 13.29 43.11 5.04
CA GLN A 2 14.08 41.90 5.38
C GLN A 2 13.40 40.92 6.35
N LYS A 3 12.66 41.40 7.36
CA LYS A 3 11.94 40.52 8.31
C LYS A 3 10.77 39.76 7.66
N ALA A 4 10.00 40.45 6.81
CA ALA A 4 8.90 39.84 6.05
C ALA A 4 9.42 38.83 5.04
N PHE A 5 10.50 39.16 4.30
CA PHE A 5 11.15 38.22 3.37
C PHE A 5 11.68 36.97 4.09
N ARG A 6 12.32 37.13 5.25
CA ARG A 6 12.79 36.00 6.06
C ARG A 6 11.65 35.09 6.52
N ASN A 7 10.52 35.66 6.94
CA ASN A 7 9.36 34.88 7.36
C ASN A 7 8.74 34.12 6.19
N VAL A 8 8.59 34.78 5.03
CA VAL A 8 8.10 34.14 3.79
C VAL A 8 9.05 33.03 3.34
N LEU A 9 10.36 33.23 3.44
CA LEU A 9 11.37 32.24 3.06
C LEU A 9 11.32 31.00 3.97
N VAL A 10 11.15 31.18 5.28
CA VAL A 10 10.97 30.05 6.21
C VAL A 10 9.68 29.29 5.93
N ILE A 11 8.57 30.00 5.68
CA ILE A 11 7.28 29.39 5.32
C ILE A 11 7.40 28.60 4.01
N ALA A 12 8.10 29.14 3.01
CA ALA A 12 8.33 28.45 1.74
C ALA A 12 9.16 27.16 1.92
N ILE A 13 10.21 27.20 2.74
CA ILE A 13 11.04 26.02 3.05
C ILE A 13 10.21 24.94 3.74
N ILE A 14 9.39 25.32 4.73
CA ILE A 14 8.48 24.39 5.40
C ILE A 14 7.50 23.77 4.40
N GLY A 15 6.95 24.58 3.48
CA GLY A 15 6.11 24.09 2.40
C GLY A 15 6.79 23.02 1.55
N VAL A 16 8.03 23.26 1.11
CA VAL A 16 8.82 22.29 0.32
C VAL A 16 9.09 21.01 1.10
N ILE A 17 9.41 21.09 2.40
CA ILE A 17 9.63 19.91 3.24
C ILE A 17 8.34 19.10 3.37
N ILE A 18 7.20 19.76 3.62
CA ILE A 18 5.90 19.11 3.70
C ILE A 18 5.59 18.41 2.37
N PHE A 19 5.71 19.10 1.24
CA PHE A 19 5.51 18.49 -0.08
C PHE A 19 6.47 17.33 -0.34
N GLY A 20 7.73 17.41 0.10
CA GLY A 20 8.71 16.34 -0.01
C GLY A 20 8.33 15.09 0.80
N VAL A 21 7.86 15.28 2.03
CA VAL A 21 7.40 14.17 2.90
C VAL A 21 6.12 13.54 2.35
N PHE A 22 5.13 14.34 1.94
CA PHE A 22 3.92 13.82 1.32
C PHE A 22 4.20 13.11 -0.01
N SER A 23 5.15 13.63 -0.81
CA SER A 23 5.60 12.99 -2.05
C SER A 23 6.37 11.71 -1.78
N TYR A 24 7.16 11.62 -0.71
CA TYR A 24 7.85 10.38 -0.34
C TYR A 24 6.89 9.30 0.16
N ILE A 25 5.86 9.68 0.93
CA ILE A 25 4.83 8.76 1.42
C ILE A 25 3.90 8.30 0.28
N ASN A 26 3.55 9.19 -0.66
CA ASN A 26 2.63 8.86 -1.75
C ASN A 26 3.34 8.40 -3.04
N GLY A 27 4.61 8.72 -3.23
CA GLY A 27 5.38 8.52 -4.47
C GLY A 27 6.11 7.18 -4.56
N ASN A 28 6.02 6.34 -3.52
CA ASN A 28 6.58 4.99 -3.51
C ASN A 28 5.53 3.89 -3.77
N GLY A 29 4.26 4.26 -3.94
CA GLY A 29 3.18 3.32 -4.21
C GLY A 29 2.95 3.15 -5.70
N ASN A 30 3.59 2.15 -6.32
CA ASN A 30 2.95 1.52 -7.46
C ASN A 30 1.55 1.13 -6.97
N THR A 31 0.48 1.63 -7.60
CA THR A 31 -0.88 1.18 -7.27
C THR A 31 -0.84 -0.35 -7.29
N PRO A 32 -1.05 -1.01 -6.14
CA PRO A 32 -0.90 -2.46 -6.06
C PRO A 32 -1.80 -3.07 -7.11
N LYS A 33 -1.27 -4.04 -7.86
CA LYS A 33 -2.07 -4.72 -8.87
C LYS A 33 -3.21 -5.42 -8.15
N GLN A 34 -4.44 -4.97 -8.37
CA GLN A 34 -5.62 -5.57 -7.79
C GLN A 34 -5.83 -6.95 -8.44
N LEU A 35 -5.74 -7.99 -7.62
CA LEU A 35 -6.02 -9.37 -8.01
C LEU A 35 -7.45 -9.71 -7.59
N SER A 36 -8.18 -10.40 -8.46
CA SER A 36 -9.38 -11.12 -8.01
C SER A 36 -8.98 -12.19 -6.99
N TYR A 37 -9.94 -12.62 -6.17
CA TYR A 37 -9.72 -13.71 -5.23
C TYR A 37 -9.13 -14.96 -5.91
N SER A 38 -9.69 -15.36 -7.06
CA SER A 38 -9.19 -16.50 -7.83
C SER A 38 -7.73 -16.34 -8.30
N GLN A 39 -7.34 -15.15 -8.75
CA GLN A 39 -5.97 -14.86 -9.17
C GLN A 39 -5.00 -14.83 -8.00
N PHE A 40 -5.46 -14.34 -6.85
CA PHE A 40 -4.68 -14.37 -5.62
C PHE A 40 -4.41 -15.81 -5.18
N VAL A 41 -5.45 -16.65 -5.08
CA VAL A 41 -5.32 -18.07 -4.70
C VAL A 41 -4.43 -18.82 -5.70
N GLU A 42 -4.63 -18.62 -7.02
CA GLU A 42 -3.79 -19.26 -8.03
C GLU A 42 -2.31 -18.91 -7.87
N LYS A 43 -2.00 -17.63 -7.59
CA LYS A 43 -0.63 -17.18 -7.35
C LYS A 43 -0.07 -17.66 -6.00
N LEU A 44 -0.92 -17.75 -4.98
CA LEU A 44 -0.56 -18.30 -3.67
C LEU A 44 -0.19 -19.78 -3.80
N ASP A 45 -1.02 -20.58 -4.48
CA ASP A 45 -0.80 -22.00 -4.73
C ASP A 45 0.46 -22.27 -5.56
N LYS A 46 0.76 -21.41 -6.54
CA LYS A 46 2.01 -21.45 -7.32
C LYS A 46 3.24 -21.01 -6.51
N GLY A 47 3.04 -20.44 -5.33
CA GLY A 47 4.09 -19.84 -4.51
C GLY A 47 4.71 -18.60 -5.14
N ASP A 48 3.98 -17.86 -5.98
CA ASP A 48 4.47 -16.65 -6.66
C ASP A 48 4.45 -15.40 -5.76
N LEU A 49 3.93 -15.52 -4.54
CA LEU A 49 3.85 -14.47 -3.54
C LEU A 49 5.06 -14.56 -2.60
N LYS A 50 5.77 -13.44 -2.43
CA LYS A 50 6.99 -13.33 -1.62
C LYS A 50 6.68 -12.85 -0.21
N THR A 51 5.78 -11.88 -0.09
CA THR A 51 5.28 -11.39 1.20
C THR A 51 3.77 -11.34 1.19
N LEU A 52 3.19 -11.44 2.37
CA LEU A 52 1.76 -11.40 2.58
C LEU A 52 1.48 -10.67 3.89
N GLU A 53 0.63 -9.66 3.81
CA GLU A 53 0.12 -8.88 4.92
C GLU A 53 -1.40 -8.92 4.87
N ILE A 54 -2.03 -9.17 6.01
CA ILE A 54 -3.49 -9.27 6.13
C ILE A 54 -3.96 -8.17 7.07
N GLN A 55 -4.84 -7.30 6.58
CA GLN A 55 -5.43 -6.22 7.35
C GLN A 55 -6.96 -6.38 7.38
N PRO A 56 -7.58 -6.44 8.57
CA PRO A 56 -9.04 -6.44 8.69
C PRO A 56 -9.62 -5.04 8.38
N GLU A 57 -10.57 -4.98 7.46
CA GLU A 57 -11.22 -3.75 6.96
C GLU A 57 -12.74 -4.00 6.84
N GLN A 58 -13.61 -3.29 7.55
CA GLN A 58 -15.08 -3.30 7.38
C GLN A 58 -15.74 -4.59 6.79
N ASN A 59 -15.66 -5.73 7.48
CA ASN A 59 -16.22 -7.04 7.04
C ASN A 59 -15.52 -7.69 5.83
N VAL A 60 -14.31 -7.25 5.48
CA VAL A 60 -13.37 -7.91 4.57
C VAL A 60 -11.94 -7.99 5.13
N TYR A 61 -11.15 -8.92 4.64
CA TYR A 61 -9.71 -8.93 4.82
C TYR A 61 -9.05 -8.39 3.56
N LEU A 62 -8.30 -7.31 3.71
CA LEU A 62 -7.41 -6.83 2.68
C LEU A 62 -6.10 -7.61 2.78
N VAL A 63 -5.73 -8.30 1.71
CA VAL A 63 -4.47 -9.02 1.61
C VAL A 63 -3.57 -8.30 0.62
N SER A 64 -2.38 -7.89 1.05
CA SER A 64 -1.42 -7.18 0.21
C SER A 64 -0.02 -7.72 0.40
N GLY A 65 0.89 -7.40 -0.52
CA GLY A 65 2.28 -7.80 -0.42
C GLY A 65 3.02 -7.67 -1.73
N LYS A 66 4.16 -8.37 -1.83
CA LYS A 66 5.00 -8.41 -3.03
C LYS A 66 5.00 -9.78 -3.65
N THR A 67 5.02 -9.82 -4.99
CA THR A 67 5.30 -11.06 -5.74
C THR A 67 6.81 -11.36 -5.71
N LYS A 68 7.21 -12.54 -6.20
CA LYS A 68 8.62 -12.90 -6.42
C LYS A 68 9.37 -11.92 -7.33
N ASN A 69 8.65 -11.22 -8.20
CA ASN A 69 9.20 -10.21 -9.11
C ASN A 69 9.21 -8.79 -8.49
N ASP A 70 8.99 -8.69 -7.17
CA ASP A 70 8.91 -7.43 -6.40
C ASP A 70 7.76 -6.48 -6.82
N GLU A 71 6.78 -6.99 -7.60
CA GLU A 71 5.53 -6.27 -7.91
C GLU A 71 4.58 -6.27 -6.72
N ASP A 72 4.03 -5.10 -6.39
CA ASP A 72 3.01 -4.94 -5.35
C ASP A 72 1.64 -5.48 -5.81
N TYR A 73 0.96 -6.23 -4.94
CA TYR A 73 -0.38 -6.76 -5.19
C TYR A 73 -1.33 -6.47 -4.03
N SER A 74 -2.63 -6.48 -4.33
CA SER A 74 -3.69 -6.42 -3.32
C SER A 74 -4.87 -7.31 -3.75
N SER A 75 -5.52 -7.94 -2.79
CA SER A 75 -6.76 -8.69 -2.97
C SER A 75 -7.68 -8.53 -1.76
N THR A 76 -8.96 -8.81 -1.94
CA THR A 76 -9.98 -8.66 -0.91
C THR A 76 -10.68 -10.00 -0.69
N ILE A 77 -10.74 -10.44 0.55
CA ILE A 77 -11.36 -11.69 0.98
C ILE A 77 -12.53 -11.37 1.91
N LEU A 78 -13.69 -11.98 1.68
CA LEU A 78 -14.87 -11.77 2.53
C LEU A 78 -14.71 -12.54 3.86
N TYR A 79 -15.05 -11.93 5.01
CA TYR A 79 -14.97 -12.60 6.32
C TYR A 79 -15.76 -13.92 6.42
N ASN A 80 -16.84 -14.03 5.66
CA ASN A 80 -17.74 -15.19 5.67
C ASN A 80 -17.11 -16.48 5.10
N ASN A 81 -15.84 -16.45 4.69
CA ASN A 81 -15.11 -17.65 4.29
C ASN A 81 -14.02 -18.01 5.32
N GLU A 82 -14.43 -18.54 6.47
CA GLU A 82 -13.50 -19.03 7.51
C GLU A 82 -12.57 -20.14 7.00
N LYS A 83 -12.98 -20.87 5.94
CA LYS A 83 -12.16 -21.91 5.30
C LYS A 83 -11.00 -21.35 4.48
N ASP A 84 -11.15 -20.14 3.96
CA ASP A 84 -10.15 -19.52 3.07
C ASP A 84 -9.01 -18.91 3.89
N LEU A 85 -9.29 -18.42 5.11
CA LEU A 85 -8.28 -17.95 6.06
C LEU A 85 -7.34 -19.06 6.55
N GLN A 86 -7.74 -20.33 6.46
CA GLN A 86 -6.90 -21.45 6.88
C GLN A 86 -5.86 -21.85 5.80
N GLN A 87 -6.00 -21.33 4.58
CA GLN A 87 -5.11 -21.62 3.46
C GLN A 87 -4.00 -20.57 3.28
N ILE A 88 -4.09 -19.45 4.00
CA ILE A 88 -3.16 -18.32 3.96
C ILE A 88 -2.25 -18.38 5.19
#